data_AF-A0A7C4VY28-F1
#
_entry.id   AF-A0A7C4VY28-F1
#
_cell.length_a   1.000
_cell.length_b   1.000
_cell.length_c   1.000
_cell.angle_alpha   90.00
_cell.angle_beta   90.00
_cell.angle_gamma   90.00
#
_symmetry.space_group_name_H-M   'P 1'
#
loop_
_entity.id
_entity.type
_entity.pdbx_description
1 polymer ?
#
loop_
_entity_poly.entity_id
_entity_poly.type
_entity_poly.pdbx_seq_one_letter_code
_entity_poly.pdbx_strand_id
1 'polypeptide(L)'
;MSSYWCLSFLNFNVKLTLVSPYSVYAHEEVIPSLLDKLVMDIESIGLFKDPIIVDGSSNVVLDGMHRLAAAKKLGLFWIPVCYIDYMDERVKVYRWWRSIFGSDLKKVVEHSFKMEFKDNEMLNDYLSKFSLLVFKDGFYILSYDDDVFSKFMSAKNLERFISNSGFRIEYDFEVDAISKLRSGLCSAILTLPEISKVDVISIAVSNRVLPHKSTRHVFPYRPMNINVPLKILFIDDFEKAFSMFIEVIKGRRVNIYPPGHILDRKYDEYIYFFEG
;
A
#
# COMPACT_ATOMS: atom_id res chain seq x y z
N MET A 1 25.62 -20.09 -7.30
CA MET A 1 25.45 -18.67 -7.70
C MET A 1 24.63 -17.98 -6.62
N SER A 2 24.73 -16.65 -6.46
CA SER A 2 23.84 -15.94 -5.54
C SER A 2 22.39 -16.06 -6.05
N SER A 3 21.45 -16.41 -5.19
CA SER A 3 20.02 -16.52 -5.51
C SER A 3 19.32 -15.16 -5.63
N TYR A 4 20.06 -14.11 -5.96
CA TYR A 4 19.54 -12.74 -6.13
C TYR A 4 20.50 -11.88 -6.96
N TRP A 5 19.97 -10.78 -7.48
CA TRP A 5 20.69 -9.68 -8.12
C TRP A 5 20.64 -8.43 -7.24
N CYS A 6 21.80 -7.87 -6.90
CA CYS A 6 21.87 -6.65 -6.10
C CYS A 6 21.81 -5.40 -6.98
N LEU A 7 21.01 -4.44 -6.55
CA LEU A 7 21.08 -3.06 -7.01
C LEU A 7 21.49 -2.18 -5.83
N SER A 8 22.27 -1.15 -6.11
CA SER A 8 22.68 -0.16 -5.12
C SER A 8 22.53 1.23 -5.70
N PHE A 9 21.82 2.09 -4.98
CA PHE A 9 21.65 3.49 -5.33
C PHE A 9 21.41 4.29 -4.04
N LEU A 10 21.97 5.49 -3.92
CA LEU A 10 21.90 6.32 -2.69
C LEU A 10 22.34 5.59 -1.42
N ASN A 11 23.34 4.73 -1.49
CA ASN A 11 23.77 3.85 -0.39
C ASN A 11 22.63 2.99 0.19
N PHE A 12 21.62 2.68 -0.62
CA PHE A 12 20.51 1.80 -0.28
C PHE A 12 20.56 0.58 -1.20
N ASN A 13 20.65 -0.59 -0.60
CA ASN A 13 20.80 -1.85 -1.34
C ASN A 13 19.46 -2.56 -1.41
N VAL A 14 19.08 -2.99 -2.60
CA VAL A 14 17.92 -3.85 -2.79
C VAL A 14 18.33 -5.12 -3.53
N LYS A 15 17.60 -6.22 -3.30
CA LYS A 15 17.88 -7.52 -3.92
C LYS A 15 16.68 -7.93 -4.77
N LEU A 16 16.88 -8.09 -6.07
CA LEU A 16 15.89 -8.67 -6.98
C LEU A 16 16.04 -10.19 -7.01
N THR A 17 14.95 -10.91 -6.79
CA THR A 17 14.92 -12.38 -6.85
C THR A 17 13.51 -12.91 -7.16
N LEU A 18 13.38 -14.23 -7.23
CA LEU A 18 12.12 -14.95 -7.32
C LEU A 18 11.83 -15.62 -5.98
N VAL A 19 10.57 -15.60 -5.54
CA VAL A 19 10.12 -16.36 -4.36
C VAL A 19 8.76 -16.98 -4.63
N SER A 20 8.39 -17.98 -3.82
CA SER A 20 7.04 -18.51 -3.87
C SER A 20 6.03 -17.43 -3.44
N PRO A 21 4.89 -17.26 -4.13
CA PRO A 21 3.86 -16.34 -3.66
C PRO A 21 3.28 -16.74 -2.29
N TYR A 22 3.50 -17.97 -1.84
CA TYR A 22 3.03 -18.46 -0.54
C TYR A 22 4.05 -18.27 0.59
N SER A 23 5.27 -17.80 0.30
CA SER A 23 6.32 -17.55 1.32
C SER A 23 6.38 -16.10 1.80
N VAL A 24 5.40 -15.26 1.43
CA VAL A 24 5.33 -13.84 1.80
C VAL A 24 3.98 -13.50 2.42
N TYR A 25 3.98 -12.53 3.33
CA TYR A 25 2.81 -12.12 4.11
C TYR A 25 2.25 -10.80 3.57
N ALA A 26 0.96 -10.79 3.23
CA ALA A 26 0.25 -9.56 2.94
C ALA A 26 -0.10 -8.84 4.26
N HIS A 27 0.08 -7.52 4.33
CA HIS A 27 -0.37 -6.72 5.47
C HIS A 27 -1.64 -5.92 5.18
N GLU A 28 -2.12 -5.90 3.93
CA GLU A 28 -3.29 -5.14 3.50
C GLU A 28 -4.23 -5.97 2.61
N GLU A 29 -5.52 -5.65 2.70
CA GLU A 29 -6.55 -6.18 1.82
C GLU A 29 -6.36 -5.72 0.37
N VAL A 30 -6.85 -6.54 -0.55
CA VAL A 30 -7.00 -6.21 -1.95
C VAL A 30 -8.43 -5.77 -2.25
N ILE A 31 -8.60 -4.91 -3.24
CA ILE A 31 -9.90 -4.56 -3.80
C ILE A 31 -10.23 -5.59 -4.89
N PRO A 32 -11.33 -6.37 -4.76
CA PRO A 32 -11.64 -7.46 -5.70
C PRO A 32 -11.71 -7.03 -7.16
N SER A 33 -12.36 -5.90 -7.46
CA SER A 33 -12.48 -5.40 -8.84
C SER A 33 -11.14 -5.00 -9.46
N LEU A 34 -10.22 -4.44 -8.67
CA LEU A 34 -8.88 -4.11 -9.13
C LEU A 34 -8.02 -5.37 -9.31
N LEU A 35 -8.20 -6.37 -8.45
CA LEU A 35 -7.55 -7.67 -8.58
C LEU A 35 -7.98 -8.36 -9.89
N ASP A 36 -9.28 -8.43 -10.15
CA ASP A 36 -9.80 -9.10 -11.35
C ASP A 36 -9.30 -8.42 -12.63
N LYS A 37 -9.32 -7.08 -12.66
CA LYS A 37 -8.74 -6.32 -13.76
C LYS A 37 -7.24 -6.61 -13.93
N LEU A 38 -6.48 -6.62 -12.84
CA LEU A 38 -5.03 -6.88 -12.89
C LEU A 38 -4.72 -8.29 -13.40
N VAL A 39 -5.50 -9.30 -13.01
CA VAL A 39 -5.36 -10.67 -13.52
C VAL A 39 -5.55 -10.69 -15.03
N MET A 40 -6.62 -10.08 -15.54
CA MET A 40 -6.87 -10.00 -16.98
C MET A 40 -5.75 -9.26 -17.73
N ASP A 41 -5.27 -8.14 -17.17
CA ASP A 41 -4.18 -7.36 -17.76
C ASP A 41 -2.87 -8.17 -17.82
N ILE A 42 -2.54 -8.91 -16.76
CA ILE A 42 -1.35 -9.76 -16.70
C ILE A 42 -1.45 -10.91 -17.71
N GLU A 43 -2.59 -11.60 -17.81
CA GLU A 43 -2.82 -12.68 -18.78
C GLU A 43 -2.74 -12.17 -20.22
N SER A 44 -3.40 -11.04 -20.51
CA SER A 44 -3.44 -10.48 -21.85
C SER A 44 -2.07 -10.01 -22.33
N ILE A 45 -1.25 -9.43 -21.44
CA ILE A 45 0.06 -8.90 -21.81
C ILE A 45 1.13 -10.01 -21.73
N GLY A 46 0.92 -11.04 -20.90
CA GLY A 46 1.88 -12.12 -20.67
C GLY A 46 3.12 -11.69 -19.88
N LEU A 47 3.04 -10.57 -19.16
CA LEU A 47 4.16 -9.97 -18.43
C LEU A 47 3.76 -9.64 -16.98
N PHE A 48 4.66 -9.93 -16.05
CA PHE A 48 4.65 -9.40 -14.69
C PHE A 48 5.52 -8.15 -14.64
N LYS A 49 4.89 -6.97 -14.71
CA LYS A 49 5.57 -5.70 -15.01
C LYS A 49 6.56 -5.23 -13.95
N ASP A 50 6.13 -5.19 -12.70
CA ASP A 50 6.87 -4.59 -11.60
C ASP A 50 7.09 -5.62 -10.48
N PRO A 51 8.27 -5.64 -9.82
CA PRO A 51 8.51 -6.54 -8.70
C PRO A 51 7.67 -6.15 -7.48
N ILE A 52 7.27 -7.13 -6.68
CA ILE A 52 6.65 -6.89 -5.38
C ILE A 52 7.74 -6.46 -4.39
N ILE A 53 7.54 -5.35 -3.67
CA ILE A 53 8.52 -4.90 -2.67
C ILE A 53 8.23 -5.63 -1.39
N VAL A 54 9.26 -6.26 -0.80
CA VAL A 54 9.14 -7.13 0.37
C VAL A 54 10.22 -6.78 1.37
N ASP A 55 9.90 -6.80 2.65
CA ASP A 55 10.91 -6.75 3.71
C ASP A 55 11.72 -8.05 3.71
N GLY A 56 13.05 -7.93 3.58
CA GLY A 56 13.97 -9.07 3.51
C GLY A 56 14.06 -9.88 4.81
N SER A 57 13.74 -9.27 5.95
CA SER A 57 13.82 -9.94 7.26
C SER A 57 12.53 -10.68 7.62
N SER A 58 11.36 -10.07 7.38
CA SER A 58 10.06 -10.63 7.79
C SER A 58 9.24 -11.27 6.67
N ASN A 59 9.65 -11.13 5.40
CA ASN A 59 8.86 -11.52 4.22
C ASN A 59 7.49 -10.82 4.11
N VAL A 60 7.32 -9.68 4.78
CA VAL A 60 6.10 -8.88 4.67
C VAL A 60 6.15 -8.06 3.39
N VAL A 61 5.11 -8.17 2.56
CA VAL A 61 4.95 -7.36 1.35
C VAL A 61 4.73 -5.91 1.76
N LEU A 62 5.53 -4.98 1.27
CA LEU A 62 5.39 -3.55 1.57
C LEU A 62 4.66 -2.81 0.45
N ASP A 63 4.77 -3.31 -0.79
CA ASP A 63 4.05 -2.78 -1.94
C ASP A 63 3.80 -3.90 -2.96
N GLY A 64 2.56 -4.01 -3.44
CA GLY A 64 2.18 -5.00 -4.44
C GLY A 64 1.15 -6.05 -3.99
N MET A 65 0.28 -5.75 -3.02
CA MET A 65 -0.76 -6.68 -2.54
C MET A 65 -1.62 -7.29 -3.66
N HIS A 66 -2.09 -6.46 -4.59
CA HIS A 66 -2.87 -6.93 -5.73
C HIS A 66 -2.05 -7.84 -6.65
N ARG A 67 -0.76 -7.54 -6.84
CA ARG A 67 0.16 -8.34 -7.65
C ARG A 67 0.43 -9.70 -7.00
N LEU A 68 0.57 -9.75 -5.68
CA LEU A 68 0.68 -10.99 -4.92
C LEU A 68 -0.59 -11.84 -5.08
N ALA A 69 -1.76 -11.24 -4.86
CA ALA A 69 -3.04 -11.92 -5.00
C ALA A 69 -3.29 -12.41 -6.43
N ALA A 70 -2.93 -11.60 -7.44
CA ALA A 70 -3.02 -11.98 -8.85
C ALA A 70 -2.12 -13.17 -9.17
N ALA A 71 -0.87 -13.17 -8.68
CA ALA A 71 0.05 -14.30 -8.85
C ALA A 71 -0.50 -15.60 -8.27
N LYS A 72 -1.11 -15.55 -7.07
CA LYS A 72 -1.78 -16.70 -6.46
C LYS A 72 -2.96 -17.18 -7.30
N LYS A 73 -3.80 -16.26 -7.77
CA LYS A 73 -4.98 -16.56 -8.61
C LYS A 73 -4.59 -17.15 -9.97
N LEU A 74 -3.46 -16.74 -10.53
CA LEU A 74 -2.89 -17.25 -11.78
C LEU A 74 -2.12 -18.57 -11.62
N GLY A 75 -1.87 -19.03 -10.38
CA GLY A 75 -1.11 -20.24 -10.12
C GLY A 75 0.37 -20.14 -10.49
N LEU A 76 0.97 -18.95 -10.38
CA LEU A 76 2.41 -18.79 -10.61
C LEU A 76 3.21 -19.55 -9.54
N PHE A 77 4.27 -20.25 -9.95
CA PHE A 77 5.21 -20.86 -9.00
C PHE A 77 6.07 -19.80 -8.32
N TRP A 78 6.42 -18.76 -9.08
CA TRP A 78 7.33 -17.71 -8.65
C TRP A 78 6.75 -16.31 -8.86
N ILE A 79 7.10 -15.39 -7.97
CA ILE A 79 6.88 -13.96 -8.13
C ILE A 79 8.22 -13.21 -8.09
N PRO A 80 8.43 -12.22 -8.97
CA PRO A 80 9.58 -11.36 -8.86
C PRO A 80 9.40 -10.41 -7.66
N VAL A 81 10.39 -10.39 -6.78
CA VAL A 81 10.41 -9.55 -5.59
C VAL A 81 11.63 -8.66 -5.55
N CYS A 82 11.45 -7.50 -4.94
CA CYS A 82 12.50 -6.57 -4.54
C CYS A 82 12.58 -6.58 -3.03
N TYR A 83 13.56 -7.31 -2.49
CA TYR A 83 13.84 -7.30 -1.07
C TYR A 83 14.58 -6.03 -0.67
N ILE A 84 14.10 -5.40 0.40
CA ILE A 84 14.70 -4.23 1.03
C ILE A 84 14.88 -4.48 2.52
N ASP A 85 15.72 -3.68 3.17
CA ASP A 85 15.70 -3.57 4.64
C ASP A 85 14.57 -2.62 5.04
N TYR A 86 13.46 -3.16 5.55
CA TYR A 86 12.33 -2.32 5.94
C TYR A 86 12.69 -1.44 7.15
N MET A 87 13.59 -1.88 8.04
CA MET A 87 13.93 -1.15 9.25
C MET A 87 14.90 0.01 8.99
N ASP A 88 15.51 0.09 7.81
CA ASP A 88 16.29 1.25 7.36
C ASP A 88 15.50 2.56 7.58
N GLU A 89 16.12 3.53 8.24
CA GLU A 89 15.47 4.78 8.63
C GLU A 89 14.96 5.59 7.43
N ARG A 90 15.53 5.41 6.24
CA ARG A 90 15.15 6.12 5.02
C ARG A 90 13.84 5.57 4.43
N VAL A 91 13.47 4.34 4.76
CA VAL A 91 12.15 3.80 4.42
C VAL A 91 11.14 4.37 5.40
N LYS A 92 10.10 5.04 4.90
CA LYS A 92 9.06 5.65 5.73
C LYS A 92 7.73 4.96 5.49
N VAL A 93 6.89 4.90 6.53
CA VAL A 93 5.50 4.45 6.44
C VAL A 93 4.61 5.60 6.87
N TYR A 94 3.68 5.97 6.00
CA TYR A 94 2.64 6.95 6.23
C TYR A 94 1.28 6.27 6.11
N ARG A 95 0.22 7.07 6.05
CA ARG A 95 -1.18 6.64 5.97
C ARG A 95 -1.92 7.43 4.90
N TRP A 96 -3.02 6.86 4.39
CA TRP A 96 -3.93 7.56 3.50
C TRP A 96 -5.13 8.04 4.28
N TRP A 97 -5.45 9.33 4.22
CA TRP A 97 -6.69 9.85 4.80
C TRP A 97 -7.80 9.83 3.76
N ARG A 98 -9.04 9.75 4.22
CA ARG A 98 -10.22 9.70 3.37
C ARG A 98 -10.91 11.04 3.38
N SER A 99 -10.92 11.76 2.26
CA SER A 99 -11.75 12.94 2.08
C SER A 99 -13.15 12.51 1.66
N ILE A 100 -14.17 12.95 2.39
CA ILE A 100 -15.55 12.54 2.19
C ILE A 100 -16.34 13.72 1.62
N PHE A 101 -17.04 13.49 0.51
CA PHE A 101 -17.79 14.51 -0.22
C PHE A 101 -19.29 14.21 -0.18
N GLY A 102 -20.09 15.26 -0.06
CA GLY A 102 -21.55 15.22 0.05
C GLY A 102 -22.05 16.08 1.21
N SER A 103 -23.35 16.38 1.24
CA SER A 103 -23.98 17.17 2.31
C SER A 103 -24.54 16.27 3.42
N ASP A 104 -24.78 16.85 4.60
CA ASP A 104 -25.48 16.21 5.72
C ASP A 104 -24.82 14.95 6.31
N LEU A 105 -23.54 14.68 6.00
CA LEU A 105 -22.80 13.52 6.53
C LEU A 105 -22.89 13.41 8.05
N LYS A 106 -22.71 14.54 8.76
CA LYS A 106 -22.77 14.58 10.24
C LYS A 106 -24.08 14.00 10.76
N LYS A 107 -25.21 14.43 10.20
CA LYS A 107 -26.53 13.90 10.55
C LYS A 107 -26.60 12.40 10.27
N VAL A 108 -26.20 11.95 9.07
CA VAL A 108 -26.27 10.53 8.70
C VAL A 108 -25.46 9.65 9.68
N VAL A 109 -24.27 10.11 10.08
CA VAL A 109 -23.43 9.42 11.05
C VAL A 109 -24.05 9.43 12.45
N GLU A 110 -24.53 10.58 12.95
CA GLU A 110 -25.15 10.69 14.29
C GLU A 110 -26.41 9.83 14.45
N HIS A 111 -27.18 9.63 13.38
CA HIS A 111 -28.36 8.76 13.40
C HIS A 111 -27.98 7.26 13.52
N SER A 112 -26.78 6.89 13.06
CA SER A 112 -26.38 5.48 12.92
C SER A 112 -25.32 5.06 13.96
N PHE A 113 -24.52 6.01 14.46
CA PHE A 113 -23.43 5.78 15.40
C PHE A 113 -23.62 6.64 16.64
N LYS A 114 -23.61 6.01 17.81
CA LYS A 114 -23.66 6.70 19.10
C LYS A 114 -22.26 7.11 19.51
N MET A 115 -21.86 8.33 19.13
CA MET A 115 -20.53 8.86 19.36
C MET A 115 -20.59 10.23 19.99
N GLU A 116 -19.65 10.52 20.88
CA GLU A 116 -19.49 11.85 21.46
C GLU A 116 -18.76 12.76 20.48
N PHE A 117 -19.37 13.91 20.15
CA PHE A 117 -18.73 14.94 19.34
C PHE A 117 -17.85 15.83 20.22
N LYS A 118 -16.59 16.01 19.81
CA LYS A 118 -15.62 16.86 20.51
C LYS A 118 -15.28 18.09 19.67
N ASP A 119 -14.96 19.19 20.33
CA ASP A 119 -14.45 20.40 19.65
C ASP A 119 -13.08 20.15 19.01
N ASN A 120 -12.63 21.07 18.16
CA ASN A 120 -11.35 20.95 17.45
C ASN A 120 -10.13 21.39 18.26
N GLU A 121 -10.28 21.90 19.50
CA GLU A 121 -9.14 22.39 20.29
C GLU A 121 -8.20 21.23 20.67
N MET A 122 -8.78 20.07 20.97
CA MET A 122 -8.04 18.86 21.36
C MET A 122 -7.70 17.94 20.18
N LEU A 123 -8.02 18.28 18.92
CA LEU A 123 -7.88 17.36 17.78
C LEU A 123 -6.47 16.77 17.67
N ASN A 124 -5.44 17.60 17.86
CA ASN A 124 -4.04 17.19 17.76
C ASN A 124 -3.64 16.14 18.80
N ASP A 125 -4.31 16.08 19.95
CA ASP A 125 -4.00 15.12 21.02
C ASP A 125 -4.40 13.68 20.67
N TYR A 126 -5.32 13.54 19.70
CA TYR A 126 -5.93 12.27 19.29
C TYR A 126 -5.52 11.83 17.87
N LEU A 127 -5.14 12.78 17.00
CA LEU A 127 -4.94 12.56 15.56
C LEU A 127 -3.93 11.46 15.20
N SER A 128 -2.88 11.26 16.00
CA SER A 128 -1.90 10.20 15.80
C SER A 128 -2.29 8.87 16.47
N LYS A 129 -3.23 8.89 17.42
CA LYS A 129 -3.52 7.76 18.31
C LYS A 129 -4.75 6.95 17.92
N PHE A 130 -5.72 7.61 17.27
CA PHE A 130 -7.03 7.02 16.98
C PHE A 130 -7.46 7.29 15.54
N SER A 131 -8.37 6.44 15.04
CA SER A 131 -9.16 6.75 13.85
C SER A 131 -10.21 7.78 14.22
N LEU A 132 -10.29 8.88 13.47
CA LEU A 132 -11.21 9.98 13.74
C LEU A 132 -12.07 10.29 12.51
N LEU A 133 -13.31 10.72 12.73
CA LEU A 133 -14.10 11.42 11.71
C LEU A 133 -14.09 12.92 12.04
N VAL A 134 -13.39 13.70 11.23
CA VAL A 134 -13.09 15.11 11.47
C VAL A 134 -13.94 16.00 10.56
N PHE A 135 -14.64 16.96 11.17
CA PHE A 135 -15.38 18.03 10.54
C PHE A 135 -14.71 19.39 10.82
N LYS A 136 -15.19 20.44 10.15
CA LYS A 136 -14.64 21.79 10.33
C LYS A 136 -14.85 22.35 11.75
N ASP A 137 -15.90 21.90 12.43
CA ASP A 137 -16.33 22.37 13.76
C ASP A 137 -15.98 21.40 14.91
N GLY A 138 -15.45 20.21 14.62
CA GLY A 138 -15.11 19.21 15.64
C GLY A 138 -14.89 17.83 15.05
N PHE A 139 -14.84 16.80 15.89
CA PHE A 139 -14.58 15.43 15.45
C PHE A 139 -15.23 14.36 16.33
N TYR A 140 -15.26 13.14 15.82
CA TYR A 140 -15.63 11.92 16.55
C TYR A 140 -14.45 10.96 16.64
N ILE A 141 -14.28 10.30 17.78
CA ILE A 141 -13.28 9.23 17.99
C ILE A 141 -13.95 7.88 17.74
N LEU A 142 -13.49 7.13 16.73
CA LEU A 142 -14.17 5.91 16.29
C LEU A 142 -14.05 4.74 17.28
N SER A 143 -12.96 4.68 18.02
CA SER A 143 -12.69 3.64 19.01
C SER A 143 -11.64 4.11 20.00
N TYR A 144 -11.78 3.72 21.27
CA TYR A 144 -10.77 3.88 22.31
C TYR A 144 -10.00 2.57 22.58
N ASP A 145 -10.15 1.56 21.72
CA ASP A 145 -9.35 0.33 21.81
C ASP A 145 -7.85 0.67 21.76
N ASP A 146 -7.02 -0.06 22.49
CA ASP A 146 -5.57 0.10 22.47
C ASP A 146 -4.94 -0.60 21.26
N ASP A 147 -5.57 -1.68 20.77
CA ASP A 147 -5.08 -2.46 19.63
C ASP A 147 -5.13 -1.64 18.33
N VAL A 148 -3.98 -1.54 17.67
CA VAL A 148 -3.83 -0.81 16.41
C VAL A 148 -4.76 -1.39 15.35
N PHE A 149 -4.83 -2.71 15.23
CA PHE A 149 -5.65 -3.37 14.20
C PHE A 149 -7.14 -3.04 14.36
N SER A 150 -7.69 -3.12 15.57
CA SER A 150 -9.07 -2.72 15.89
C SER A 150 -9.39 -1.28 15.45
N LYS A 151 -8.48 -0.32 15.66
CA LYS A 151 -8.69 1.08 15.25
C LYS A 151 -8.85 1.22 13.74
N PHE A 152 -8.03 0.53 12.95
CA PHE A 152 -8.15 0.51 11.49
C PHE A 152 -9.46 -0.17 11.06
N MET A 153 -9.88 -1.24 11.74
CA MET A 153 -11.15 -1.90 11.44
C MET A 153 -12.36 -1.02 11.73
N SER A 154 -12.34 -0.21 12.80
CA SER A 154 -13.39 0.79 13.04
C SER A 154 -13.47 1.84 11.92
N ALA A 155 -12.32 2.31 11.43
CA ALA A 155 -12.28 3.21 10.27
C ALA A 155 -12.88 2.55 9.03
N LYS A 156 -12.51 1.30 8.72
CA LYS A 156 -13.07 0.56 7.59
C LYS A 156 -14.58 0.38 7.70
N ASN A 157 -15.10 0.07 8.89
CA ASN A 157 -16.52 -0.11 9.11
C ASN A 157 -17.30 1.19 8.83
N LEU A 158 -16.77 2.32 9.33
CA LEU A 158 -17.36 3.63 9.05
C LEU A 158 -17.24 4.01 7.57
N GLU A 159 -16.07 3.80 6.95
CA GLU A 159 -15.84 4.07 5.53
C GLU A 159 -16.85 3.31 4.65
N ARG A 160 -17.06 2.02 4.94
CA ARG A 160 -18.05 1.19 4.24
C ARG A 160 -19.47 1.71 4.43
N PHE A 161 -19.84 2.11 5.64
CA PHE A 161 -21.14 2.72 5.91
C PHE A 161 -21.33 4.00 5.09
N ILE A 162 -20.35 4.91 5.13
CA ILE A 162 -20.38 6.19 4.43
C ILE A 162 -20.53 5.98 2.92
N SER A 163 -19.73 5.08 2.34
CA SER A 163 -19.80 4.72 0.93
C SER A 163 -21.17 4.13 0.55
N ASN A 164 -21.71 3.22 1.37
CA ASN A 164 -23.04 2.64 1.15
C ASN A 164 -24.19 3.65 1.30
N SER A 165 -23.99 4.71 2.06
CA SER A 165 -24.93 5.84 2.17
C SER A 165 -24.84 6.81 0.99
N GLY A 166 -24.03 6.52 -0.04
CA GLY A 166 -23.95 7.30 -1.27
C GLY A 166 -22.94 8.44 -1.24
N PHE A 167 -22.14 8.56 -0.18
CA PHE A 167 -21.08 9.58 -0.11
C PHE A 167 -19.87 9.14 -0.94
N ARG A 168 -19.26 10.10 -1.61
CA ARG A 168 -18.04 9.87 -2.39
C ARG A 168 -16.82 9.99 -1.48
N ILE A 169 -15.88 9.05 -1.59
CA ILE A 169 -14.65 9.02 -0.81
C ILE A 169 -13.44 9.09 -1.75
N GLU A 170 -12.51 10.00 -1.47
CA GLU A 170 -11.20 10.05 -2.11
C GLU A 170 -10.10 9.79 -1.08
N TYR A 171 -8.93 9.34 -1.54
CA TYR A 171 -7.76 9.08 -0.72
C TYR A 171 -6.73 10.18 -0.93
N ASP A 172 -6.33 10.84 0.15
CA ASP A 172 -5.46 12.00 0.11
C ASP A 172 -4.31 11.88 1.11
N PHE A 173 -3.26 12.66 0.85
CA PHE A 173 -2.25 12.96 1.87
C PHE A 173 -2.85 13.86 2.95
N GLU A 174 -2.26 13.85 4.14
CA GLU A 174 -2.77 14.60 5.29
C GLU A 174 -2.95 16.09 4.97
N VAL A 175 -1.94 16.71 4.33
CA VAL A 175 -1.97 18.13 3.96
C VAL A 175 -3.09 18.44 2.97
N ASP A 176 -3.29 17.57 1.97
CA ASP A 176 -4.32 17.76 0.95
C ASP A 176 -5.72 17.58 1.55
N ALA A 177 -5.92 16.54 2.35
CA ALA A 177 -7.19 16.30 3.05
C ALA A 177 -7.56 17.50 3.94
N ILE A 178 -6.62 18.00 4.76
CA ILE A 178 -6.81 19.17 5.62
C ILE A 178 -7.16 20.41 4.78
N SER A 179 -6.47 20.62 3.66
CA SER A 179 -6.74 21.74 2.75
C SER A 179 -8.15 21.66 2.15
N LYS A 180 -8.58 20.47 1.72
CA LYS A 180 -9.94 20.22 1.21
C LYS A 180 -11.01 20.49 2.28
N LEU A 181 -10.78 20.08 3.53
CA LEU A 181 -11.75 20.32 4.61
C LEU A 181 -11.84 21.81 4.98
N ARG A 182 -10.70 22.50 5.10
CA ARG A 182 -10.65 23.93 5.44
C ARG A 182 -11.36 24.80 4.42
N SER A 183 -11.13 24.51 3.13
CA SER A 183 -11.77 25.19 2.00
C SER A 183 -13.25 24.83 1.83
N GLY A 184 -13.74 23.79 2.50
CA GLY A 184 -15.11 23.29 2.36
C GLY A 184 -15.35 22.47 1.10
N LEU A 185 -14.28 22.02 0.42
CA LEU A 185 -14.37 21.15 -0.74
C LEU A 185 -14.88 19.75 -0.38
N CYS A 186 -14.46 19.23 0.78
CA CYS A 186 -14.99 18.02 1.38
C CYS A 186 -15.74 18.34 2.67
N SER A 187 -16.71 17.50 3.04
CA SER A 187 -17.54 17.69 4.23
C SER A 187 -16.91 17.15 5.50
N ALA A 188 -16.09 16.11 5.38
CA ALA A 188 -15.31 15.55 6.47
C ALA A 188 -14.05 14.84 5.97
N ILE A 189 -13.16 14.53 6.91
CA ILE A 189 -12.03 13.64 6.71
C ILE A 189 -12.17 12.46 7.66
N LEU A 190 -12.02 11.24 7.16
CA LEU A 190 -11.78 10.06 7.99
C LEU A 190 -10.27 9.79 8.06
N THR A 191 -9.71 9.95 9.26
CA THR A 191 -8.29 9.74 9.54
C THR A 191 -8.04 8.31 10.04
N LEU A 192 -6.79 7.88 9.92
CA LEU A 192 -6.28 6.63 10.49
C LEU A 192 -5.24 6.98 11.56
N PRO A 193 -5.02 6.15 12.60
CA PRO A 193 -3.94 6.37 13.55
C PRO A 193 -2.57 6.19 12.86
N GLU A 194 -1.50 6.66 13.51
CA GLU A 194 -0.15 6.33 13.08
C GLU A 194 0.10 4.84 13.28
N ILE A 195 0.94 4.27 12.42
CA ILE A 195 1.30 2.86 12.46
C ILE A 195 2.81 2.71 12.32
N SER A 196 3.43 1.97 13.22
CA SER A 196 4.87 1.71 13.16
C SER A 196 5.18 0.58 12.18
N LYS A 197 6.44 0.50 11.75
CA LYS A 197 6.92 -0.63 10.93
C LYS A 197 6.75 -1.98 11.67
N VAL A 198 6.96 -1.97 12.99
CA VAL A 198 6.81 -3.14 13.85
C VAL A 198 5.35 -3.59 13.89
N ASP A 199 4.39 -2.66 13.96
CA ASP A 199 2.96 -2.99 13.90
C ASP A 199 2.59 -3.64 12.56
N VAL A 200 3.08 -3.07 11.45
CA VAL A 200 2.86 -3.65 10.10
C VAL A 200 3.38 -5.09 10.05
N ILE A 201 4.59 -5.34 10.55
CA ILE A 201 5.18 -6.69 10.57
C ILE A 201 4.34 -7.63 11.45
N SER A 202 4.06 -7.21 12.69
CA SER A 202 3.29 -7.97 13.67
C SER A 202 1.92 -8.40 13.13
N ILE A 203 1.18 -7.46 12.53
CA ILE A 203 -0.14 -7.71 11.96
C ILE A 203 -0.04 -8.72 10.81
N ALA A 204 0.87 -8.50 9.86
CA ALA A 204 1.02 -9.36 8.69
C ALA A 204 1.42 -10.80 9.05
N VAL A 205 2.42 -10.96 9.93
CA VAL A 205 2.91 -12.27 10.38
C VAL A 205 1.84 -13.02 11.19
N SER A 206 0.95 -12.30 11.88
CA SER A 206 -0.23 -12.89 12.54
C SER A 206 -1.34 -13.34 11.57
N ASN A 207 -1.10 -13.30 10.25
CA ASN A 207 -2.09 -13.56 9.19
C ASN A 207 -3.33 -12.65 9.25
N ARG A 208 -3.18 -11.47 9.86
CA ARG A 208 -4.19 -10.41 9.82
C ARG A 208 -3.81 -9.40 8.73
N VAL A 209 -4.84 -8.80 8.12
CA VAL A 209 -4.66 -7.80 7.06
C VAL A 209 -5.42 -6.53 7.39
N LEU A 210 -4.72 -5.39 7.28
CA LEU A 210 -5.33 -4.08 7.41
C LEU A 210 -6.27 -3.80 6.24
N PRO A 211 -7.23 -2.87 6.40
CA PRO A 211 -8.00 -2.36 5.28
C PRO A 211 -7.10 -1.89 4.14
N HIS A 212 -7.55 -2.02 2.90
CA HIS A 212 -6.81 -1.48 1.77
C HIS A 212 -6.51 0.03 1.95
N LYS A 213 -5.37 0.49 1.42
CA LYS A 213 -4.92 1.89 1.55
C LYS A 213 -4.73 2.30 3.02
N SER A 214 -4.32 1.38 3.89
CA SER A 214 -4.03 1.72 5.29
C SER A 214 -2.68 2.40 5.43
N THR A 215 -1.69 1.88 4.73
CA THR A 215 -0.30 2.32 4.80
C THR A 215 0.15 2.92 3.47
N ARG A 216 1.18 3.75 3.55
CA ARG A 216 1.85 4.35 2.40
C ARG A 216 3.34 4.33 2.62
N HIS A 217 4.00 3.36 2.01
CA HIS A 217 5.46 3.27 2.07
C HIS A 217 6.12 4.23 1.08
N VAL A 218 7.20 4.84 1.52
CA VAL A 218 8.11 5.64 0.69
C VAL A 218 9.50 5.05 0.86
N PHE A 219 10.13 4.67 -0.26
CA PHE A 219 11.46 4.07 -0.30
C PHE A 219 12.46 5.10 -0.86
N PRO A 220 13.77 4.91 -0.64
CA PRO A 220 14.78 5.74 -1.30
C PRO A 220 14.70 5.65 -2.83
N TYR A 221 14.48 4.45 -3.35
CA TYR A 221 14.16 4.21 -4.74
C TYR A 221 13.36 2.92 -4.95
N ARG A 222 12.69 2.83 -6.09
CA ARG A 222 11.87 1.69 -6.50
C ARG A 222 12.32 1.14 -7.85
N PRO A 223 12.70 -0.15 -7.93
CA PRO A 223 12.82 -0.87 -9.19
C PRO A 223 11.45 -1.01 -9.87
N MET A 224 11.35 -0.61 -11.14
CA MET A 224 10.11 -0.68 -11.94
C MET A 224 10.36 -1.19 -13.35
N ASN A 225 9.30 -1.71 -13.97
CA ASN A 225 9.26 -2.14 -15.36
C ASN A 225 10.26 -3.26 -15.70
N ILE A 226 10.44 -4.21 -14.78
CA ILE A 226 11.27 -5.42 -15.02
C ILE A 226 10.64 -6.36 -16.05
N ASN A 227 9.35 -6.20 -16.37
CA ASN A 227 8.53 -6.95 -17.34
C ASN A 227 8.96 -8.41 -17.50
N VAL A 228 8.80 -9.21 -16.44
CA VAL A 228 9.17 -10.63 -16.47
C VAL A 228 8.09 -11.42 -17.23
N PRO A 229 8.44 -12.16 -18.29
CA PRO A 229 7.48 -13.01 -18.98
C PRO A 229 6.87 -14.08 -18.07
N LEU A 230 5.54 -14.25 -18.12
CA LEU A 230 4.85 -15.24 -17.28
C LEU A 230 5.33 -16.67 -17.52
N LYS A 231 5.75 -16.99 -18.75
CA LYS A 231 6.35 -18.29 -19.08
C LYS A 231 7.55 -18.65 -18.21
N ILE A 232 8.27 -17.66 -17.66
CA ILE A 232 9.38 -17.89 -16.71
C ILE A 232 8.82 -18.21 -15.32
N LEU A 233 7.79 -17.48 -14.91
CA LEU A 233 7.18 -17.62 -13.58
C LEU A 233 6.34 -18.90 -13.41
N PHE A 234 6.01 -19.57 -14.52
CA PHE A 234 5.39 -20.89 -14.57
C PHE A 234 6.39 -22.07 -14.60
N ILE A 235 7.70 -21.80 -14.65
CA ILE A 235 8.70 -22.87 -14.55
C ILE A 235 8.86 -23.24 -13.07
N ASP A 236 8.48 -24.47 -12.70
CA ASP A 236 8.61 -24.96 -11.32
C ASP A 236 10.08 -25.04 -10.85
N ASP A 237 11.01 -25.36 -11.74
CA ASP A 237 12.45 -25.37 -11.42
C ASP A 237 12.97 -23.95 -11.12
N PHE A 238 13.30 -23.69 -9.85
CA PHE A 238 13.81 -22.40 -9.38
C PHE A 238 15.08 -21.95 -10.11
N GLU A 239 16.08 -22.82 -10.25
CA GLU A 239 17.37 -22.44 -10.84
C GLU A 239 17.20 -22.03 -12.31
N LYS A 240 16.37 -22.78 -13.04
CA LYS A 240 16.02 -22.45 -14.44
C LYS A 240 15.24 -21.15 -14.53
N ALA A 241 14.19 -20.99 -13.72
CA ALA A 241 13.38 -19.77 -13.71
C ALA A 241 14.22 -18.53 -13.34
N PHE A 242 15.05 -18.66 -12.32
CA PHE A 242 15.92 -17.61 -11.82
C PHE A 242 17.00 -17.23 -12.85
N SER A 243 17.64 -18.20 -13.49
CA SER A 243 18.62 -17.93 -14.56
C SER A 243 17.98 -17.10 -15.69
N MET A 244 16.81 -17.49 -16.17
CA MET A 244 16.09 -16.75 -17.21
C MET A 244 15.63 -15.37 -16.74
N PHE A 245 15.19 -15.24 -15.48
CA PHE A 245 14.83 -13.96 -14.88
C PHE A 245 16.01 -12.97 -14.86
N ILE A 246 17.21 -13.46 -14.51
CA ILE A 246 18.42 -12.65 -14.49
C ILE A 246 18.84 -12.21 -15.90
N GLU A 247 18.69 -13.08 -16.90
CA GLU A 247 18.93 -12.72 -18.31
C GLU A 247 18.01 -11.58 -18.75
N VAL A 248 16.72 -11.63 -18.39
CA VAL A 248 15.76 -10.56 -18.69
C VAL A 248 16.19 -9.23 -18.06
N ILE A 249 16.63 -9.24 -16.80
CA ILE A 249 17.05 -8.02 -16.10
C ILE A 249 18.35 -7.45 -16.68
N LYS A 250 19.37 -8.29 -16.86
CA LYS A 250 20.70 -7.85 -17.34
C LYS A 250 20.67 -7.31 -18.77
N GLY A 251 19.73 -7.77 -19.58
CA GLY A 251 19.57 -7.30 -20.96
C GLY A 251 19.00 -5.90 -21.10
N ARG A 252 18.56 -5.27 -20.00
CA ARG A 252 17.85 -3.98 -20.03
C ARG A 252 18.71 -2.81 -19.63
N ARG A 253 18.46 -1.69 -20.31
CA ARG A 253 19.01 -0.40 -19.90
C ARG A 253 18.25 0.11 -18.68
N VAL A 254 18.89 0.92 -17.86
CA VAL A 254 18.27 1.50 -16.68
C VAL A 254 18.32 3.02 -16.81
N ASN A 255 17.16 3.65 -16.61
CA ASN A 255 17.06 5.08 -16.38
C ASN A 255 16.58 5.35 -14.94
N ILE A 256 17.13 6.42 -14.35
CA ILE A 256 16.78 6.84 -13.00
C ILE A 256 15.98 8.14 -13.10
N TYR A 257 14.73 8.10 -12.64
CA TYR A 257 13.87 9.28 -12.58
C TYR A 257 13.83 9.83 -11.15
N PRO A 258 13.90 11.17 -10.98
CA PRO A 258 13.86 11.79 -9.66
C PRO A 258 12.46 11.74 -9.02
N PRO A 259 12.36 11.97 -7.69
CA PRO A 259 11.10 12.18 -7.00
C PRO A 259 10.23 13.25 -7.68
N GLY A 260 8.93 13.02 -7.68
CA GLY A 260 7.92 13.85 -8.35
C GLY A 260 7.65 13.47 -9.80
N HIS A 261 8.40 12.51 -10.37
CA HIS A 261 8.12 11.99 -11.70
C HIS A 261 6.75 11.30 -11.75
N ILE A 262 6.06 11.44 -12.88
CA ILE A 262 4.71 10.92 -13.10
C ILE A 262 4.79 9.84 -14.17
N LEU A 263 4.40 8.61 -13.80
CA LEU A 263 4.13 7.52 -14.74
C LEU A 263 2.62 7.30 -14.80
N ASP A 264 2.11 6.25 -14.15
CA ASP A 264 0.68 6.06 -13.87
C ASP A 264 0.18 6.98 -12.75
N ARG A 265 1.07 7.32 -11.82
CA ARG A 265 0.87 8.29 -10.75
C ARG A 265 2.16 9.05 -10.46
N LYS A 266 2.07 10.06 -9.60
CA LYS A 266 3.23 10.73 -9.04
C LYS A 266 3.92 9.84 -8.00
N TYR A 267 5.24 9.70 -8.11
CA TYR A 267 6.07 8.99 -7.14
C TYR A 267 6.89 9.96 -6.30
N ASP A 268 6.95 9.76 -4.99
CA ASP A 268 7.77 10.57 -4.08
C ASP A 268 9.21 10.03 -3.92
N GLU A 269 9.51 8.95 -4.61
CA GLU A 269 10.75 8.20 -4.56
C GLU A 269 11.46 8.23 -5.91
N TYR A 270 12.77 7.96 -5.92
CA TYR A 270 13.47 7.75 -7.18
C TYR A 270 12.94 6.47 -7.86
N ILE A 271 12.79 6.51 -9.17
CA ILE A 271 12.37 5.34 -9.95
C ILE A 271 13.59 4.79 -10.67
N TYR A 272 13.97 3.56 -10.32
CA TYR A 272 15.01 2.79 -11.01
C TYR A 272 14.33 1.96 -12.10
N PHE A 273 14.19 2.55 -13.28
CA PHE A 273 13.32 2.06 -14.34
C PHE A 273 14.10 1.23 -15.36
N PHE A 274 13.70 -0.02 -15.55
CA PHE A 274 14.28 -0.90 -16.57
C PHE A 274 13.62 -0.63 -17.92
N GLU A 275 14.36 -0.11 -18.88
CA GLU A 275 13.88 0.18 -20.24
C GLU A 275 13.96 -1.04 -21.16
N GLY A 276 12.96 -1.15 -22.04
CA GLY A 276 12.73 -2.28 -22.94
C GLY A 276 11.60 -3.19 -22.47
#